data_AF-A0A3C0ZJ75-F1
#
_entry.id   AF-A0A3C0ZJ75-F1
#
_cell.length_a   1.000
_cell.length_b   1.000
_cell.length_c   1.000
_cell.angle_alpha   90.00
_cell.angle_beta   90.00
_cell.angle_gamma   90.00
#
_symmetry.space_group_name_H-M   'P 1'
#
loop_
_entity.id
_entity.type
_entity.pdbx_description
1 polymer ?
#
loop_
_entity_poly.entity_id
_entity_poly.type
_entity_poly.pdbx_seq_one_letter_code
_entity_poly.pdbx_strand_id
1 'polypeptide(L)' 'LKSMRRIDPTVKVILASGYLESDVQERSLQEGADAFLAKPYVPEKVHSMVRRVLDKPKSAPARL' A
#
# COMPACT_ATOMS: atom_id res chain seq x y z
N LEU A 1 -5.99 7.15 3.44
CA LEU A 1 -4.87 6.71 4.31
C LEU A 1 -4.94 7.30 5.72
N LYS A 2 -5.00 8.63 5.88
CA LYS A 2 -5.02 9.32 7.19
C LYS A 2 -6.06 8.78 8.18
N SER A 3 -7.32 8.63 7.77
CA SER A 3 -8.39 8.16 8.65
C SER A 3 -8.17 6.72 9.16
N MET A 4 -7.65 5.82 8.30
CA MET A 4 -7.33 4.44 8.72
C MET A 4 -6.18 4.43 9.73
N ARG A 5 -5.14 5.25 9.48
CA ARG A 5 -4.00 5.37 10.39
C ARG A 5 -4.32 6.03 11.72
N ARG A 6 -5.41 6.81 11.82
CA ARG A 6 -5.93 7.32 13.09
C ARG A 6 -6.55 6.22 13.95
N ILE A 7 -7.03 5.14 13.33
CA ILE A 7 -7.62 3.98 14.02
C ILE A 7 -6.52 2.98 14.39
N ASP A 8 -5.69 2.61 13.43
CA ASP A 8 -4.51 1.76 13.64
C ASP A 8 -3.31 2.38 12.92
N PRO A 9 -2.37 3.02 13.66
CA PRO A 9 -1.18 3.61 13.07
C PRO A 9 -0.25 2.59 12.37
N THR A 10 -0.42 1.31 12.66
CA THR A 10 0.40 0.22 12.10
C THR A 10 -0.26 -0.51 10.94
N VAL A 11 -1.46 -0.10 10.53
CA VAL A 11 -2.20 -0.72 9.43
C VAL A 11 -1.40 -0.66 8.14
N LYS A 12 -1.24 -1.82 7.51
CA LYS A 12 -0.57 -1.96 6.21
C LYS A 12 -1.58 -1.70 5.09
N VAL A 13 -1.19 -0.92 4.09
CA VAL A 13 -2.08 -0.53 2.99
C VAL A 13 -1.47 -0.83 1.63
N ILE A 14 -2.21 -1.58 0.82
CA ILE A 14 -1.91 -1.80 -0.60
C ILE A 14 -2.96 -1.05 -1.41
N LEU A 15 -2.54 -0.06 -2.20
CA LEU A 15 -3.45 0.65 -3.09
C LEU A 15 -3.61 -0.12 -4.40
N ALA A 16 -4.81 -0.14 -4.95
CA ALA A 16 -5.10 -1.03 -6.06
C ALA A 16 -5.97 -0.34 -7.13
N SER A 17 -5.40 0.00 -8.29
CA SER A 17 -6.00 0.89 -9.30
C SER A 17 -5.77 0.39 -10.73
N GLY A 18 -6.74 0.65 -11.63
CA GLY A 18 -6.63 0.36 -13.07
C GLY A 18 -6.06 1.52 -13.90
N TYR A 19 -5.74 2.65 -13.27
CA TYR A 19 -5.04 3.75 -13.93
C TYR A 19 -3.56 3.38 -14.06
N LEU A 20 -3.10 3.24 -15.31
CA LEU A 20 -1.72 2.88 -15.67
C LEU A 20 -0.74 4.06 -15.56
N GLU A 21 -1.20 5.21 -15.07
CA GLU A 21 -0.37 6.40 -14.92
C GLU A 21 0.62 6.18 -13.75
N SER A 22 1.91 6.16 -14.09
CA SER A 22 3.04 6.10 -13.16
C SER A 22 2.92 7.11 -12.02
N ASP A 23 2.36 8.27 -12.32
CA ASP A 23 2.19 9.39 -11.40
C ASP A 23 1.24 9.03 -10.25
N VAL A 24 0.19 8.25 -10.51
CA VAL A 24 -0.75 7.79 -9.48
C VAL A 24 -0.07 6.81 -8.54
N GLN A 25 0.74 5.91 -9.07
CA GLN A 25 1.53 4.98 -8.28
C GLN A 25 2.52 5.73 -7.38
N GLU A 26 3.28 6.67 -7.93
CA GLU A 26 4.29 7.42 -7.18
C GLU A 26 3.65 8.27 -6.07
N ARG A 27 2.59 9.03 -6.38
CA ARG A 27 1.85 9.81 -5.39
C ARG A 27 1.28 8.94 -4.28
N SER A 28 0.72 7.77 -4.61
CA SER A 28 0.15 6.84 -3.61
C SER A 28 1.21 6.34 -2.62
N LEU A 29 2.43 6.09 -3.10
CA LEU A 29 3.55 5.69 -2.26
C LEU A 29 4.03 6.86 -1.39
N GLN A 30 4.12 8.08 -1.96
CA GLN A 30 4.44 9.30 -1.21
C GLN A 30 3.43 9.61 -0.10
N GLU A 31 2.14 9.34 -0.34
CA GLU A 31 1.08 9.51 0.67
C GLU A 31 1.06 8.42 1.75
N GLY A 32 1.94 7.41 1.63
CA GLY A 32 2.16 6.39 2.65
C GLY A 32 1.46 5.05 2.40
N ALA A 33 1.12 4.70 1.16
CA ALA A 33 0.81 3.30 0.87
C ALA A 33 2.07 2.43 0.99
N ASP A 34 1.96 1.20 1.49
CA ASP A 34 3.08 0.25 1.61
C ASP A 34 3.42 -0.43 0.27
N ALA A 35 2.44 -0.48 -0.64
CA ALA A 35 2.58 -0.97 -2.01
C ALA A 35 1.43 -0.47 -2.90
N PHE A 36 1.63 -0.64 -4.21
CA PHE A 36 0.63 -0.39 -5.24
C PHE A 36 0.48 -1.65 -6.11
N LEU A 37 -0.76 -1.98 -6.47
CA LEU A 37 -1.11 -3.11 -7.32
C LEU A 37 -1.99 -2.64 -8.50
N ALA A 38 -1.47 -2.76 -9.72
CA ALA A 38 -2.22 -2.39 -10.92
C ALA A 38 -3.30 -3.43 -11.26
N LYS A 39 -4.51 -2.96 -11.61
CA LYS A 39 -5.58 -3.77 -12.22
C LYS A 39 -5.37 -3.84 -13.74
N PRO A 40 -5.73 -4.96 -14.41
CA PRO A 40 -6.26 -6.20 -13.83
C PRO A 40 -5.18 -7.00 -13.08
N TYR A 41 -5.60 -7.77 -12.07
CA TYR A 41 -4.67 -8.51 -11.23
C TYR A 41 -4.37 -9.90 -11.78
N VAL A 42 -3.15 -10.35 -11.49
CA VAL A 42 -2.75 -11.75 -11.59
C VAL A 42 -2.72 -12.31 -10.16
N PRO A 43 -3.45 -13.39 -9.81
CA PRO A 43 -3.57 -13.88 -8.43
C PRO A 43 -2.22 -14.07 -7.72
N GLU A 44 -1.23 -14.61 -8.41
CA GLU A 44 0.12 -14.85 -7.87
C GLU A 44 0.82 -13.54 -7.48
N LYS A 45 0.57 -12.45 -8.23
CA LYS A 45 1.06 -11.11 -7.91
C LYS A 45 0.38 -10.53 -6.67
N VAL A 46 -0.91 -10.83 -6.47
CA VAL A 46 -1.62 -10.45 -5.24
C VAL A 46 -1.00 -11.15 -4.04
N HIS A 47 -0.88 -12.48 -4.09
CA HIS A 47 -0.34 -13.28 -2.98
C HIS A 47 1.07 -12.85 -2.59
N SER A 48 1.97 -12.72 -3.57
CA SER A 48 3.34 -12.27 -3.33
C SER A 48 3.39 -10.86 -2.75
N MET A 49 2.55 -9.95 -3.21
CA MET A 49 2.50 -8.58 -2.69
C MET A 49 2.00 -8.52 -1.26
N VAL A 50 0.94 -9.25 -0.94
CA VAL A 50 0.39 -9.33 0.42
C VAL A 50 1.46 -9.88 1.37
N ARG A 51 2.11 -11.00 1.03
CA ARG A 51 3.17 -11.60 1.86
C ARG A 51 4.32 -10.60 2.08
N ARG A 52 4.80 -9.97 1.00
CA ARG A 52 5.87 -8.95 1.06
C ARG A 52 5.53 -7.78 1.98
N VAL A 53 4.28 -7.32 1.99
CA VAL A 53 3.86 -6.19 2.83
C VAL A 53 3.71 -6.60 4.29
N LEU A 54 3.24 -7.82 4.56
CA LEU A 54 3.13 -8.38 5.91
C LEU A 54 4.49 -8.72 6.53
N ASP A 55 5.48 -9.09 5.72
CA ASP A 55 6.84 -9.40 6.18
C ASP A 55 7.67 -8.18 6.54
N LYS A 56 7.28 -6.99 6.04
CA LYS A 56 7.94 -5.75 6.46
C LYS A 56 7.64 -5.51 7.94
N PRO A 57 8.66 -5.14 8.76
CA PRO A 57 8.43 -4.71 10.13
C PRO A 57 7.30 -3.69 10.18
N LYS A 58 6.50 -3.71 11.25
CA LYS A 58 5.50 -2.65 11.47
C LYS A 58 6.24 -1.32 11.43
N SER A 59 5.87 -0.50 10.45
CA SER A 59 6.43 0.83 10.29
C SER A 59 6.14 1.56 11.59
N ALA A 60 7.16 2.13 12.24
CA ALA A 60 6.91 2.96 13.41
C ALA A 60 5.87 4.02 13.04
N PRO A 61 4.93 4.35 13.95
CA PRO A 61 3.89 5.31 13.64
C PRO A 61 4.54 6.59 13.09
N ALA A 62 4.08 7.03 11.91
CA ALA A 62 4.49 8.32 11.37
C ALA A 62 4.19 9.35 12.45
N ARG A 63 5.22 10.02 12.99
CA ARG A 63 5.04 11.17 13.88
C ARG A 63 4.22 12.18 13.08
N LEU A 64 2.96 12.35 13.47
CA LEU A 64 2.07 13.37 12.94
C LEU A 64 2.55 14.76 13.36
#